data_AF-A0A2X2V242-F1
#
_entry.id   AF-A0A2X2V242-F1
#
_cell.length_a   1.000
_cell.length_b   1.000
_cell.length_c   1.000
_cell.angle_alpha   90.00
_cell.angle_beta   90.00
_cell.angle_gamma   90.00
#
_symmetry.space_group_name_H-M   'P 1'
#
loop_
_entity.id
_entity.type
_entity.pdbx_description
1 polymer ?
#
loop_
_entity_poly.entity_id
_entity_poly.type
_entity_poly.pdbx_seq_one_letter_code
_entity_poly.pdbx_strand_id
1 'polypeptide(L)'
;MTLRQEQEQLQSRIQHLMQRAPIWLAAQNSLNQLCEQSGEEFTSGQDVTEYLQQLLEREREAIVERDEVGARKNAVDEEIERLSQPGGSEDSRLNALAERFGGVLLSEIYDDVSFEDAPYFSALYGPSRHAIVVPDLSLIAEQLEGLTELPGRSLFHRRGPAVVR
;
A
#
# COMPACT_ATOMS: atom_id res chain seq x y z
N MET A 1 -35.61 -1.81 -77.17
CA MET A 1 -36.04 -2.60 -76.00
C MET A 1 -34.94 -2.71 -74.94
N THR A 2 -33.67 -2.87 -75.32
CA THR A 2 -32.51 -2.96 -74.39
C THR A 2 -32.31 -1.74 -73.49
N LEU A 3 -32.41 -0.52 -74.04
CA LEU A 3 -32.23 0.74 -73.29
C LEU A 3 -33.23 0.95 -72.13
N ARG A 4 -34.48 0.50 -72.28
CA ARG A 4 -35.49 0.59 -71.21
C ARG A 4 -35.15 -0.36 -70.05
N GLN A 5 -34.70 -1.55 -70.39
CA GLN A 5 -34.33 -2.56 -69.41
C GLN A 5 -33.09 -2.15 -68.61
N GLU A 6 -32.10 -1.54 -69.27
CA GLU A 6 -30.93 -0.93 -68.60
C GLU A 6 -31.35 0.25 -67.71
N GLN A 7 -32.27 1.10 -68.17
CA GLN A 7 -32.77 2.22 -67.37
C GLN A 7 -33.48 1.76 -66.09
N GLU A 8 -34.33 0.74 -66.18
CA GLU A 8 -35.01 0.14 -65.03
C GLU A 8 -34.00 -0.49 -64.05
N GLN A 9 -32.96 -1.17 -64.55
CA GLN A 9 -31.91 -1.75 -63.73
C GLN A 9 -31.05 -0.69 -63.01
N LEU A 10 -30.77 0.44 -63.67
CA LEU A 10 -30.06 1.56 -63.05
C LEU A 10 -30.92 2.24 -61.98
N GLN A 11 -32.21 2.44 -62.26
CA GLN A 11 -33.14 3.01 -61.27
C GLN A 11 -33.27 2.14 -60.03
N SER A 12 -33.38 0.81 -60.18
CA SER A 12 -33.45 -0.09 -59.01
C SER A 12 -32.16 -0.04 -58.18
N ARG A 13 -31.00 0.03 -58.84
CA ARG A 13 -29.69 0.12 -58.18
C ARG A 13 -29.51 1.45 -57.45
N ILE A 14 -29.96 2.56 -58.04
CA ILE A 14 -29.96 3.88 -57.38
C ILE A 14 -30.86 3.84 -56.14
N GLN A 15 -32.08 3.32 -56.25
CA GLN A 15 -33.01 3.22 -55.13
C GLN A 15 -32.39 2.44 -53.95
N HIS A 16 -31.74 1.33 -54.25
CA HIS A 16 -31.05 0.50 -53.26
C HIS A 16 -29.86 1.23 -52.60
N LEU A 17 -29.05 1.95 -53.39
CA LEU A 17 -27.92 2.72 -52.86
C LEU A 17 -28.39 3.91 -52.02
N MET A 18 -29.47 4.58 -52.42
CA MET A 18 -30.08 5.67 -51.64
C MET A 18 -30.60 5.18 -50.29
N GLN A 19 -31.14 3.97 -50.21
CA GLN A 19 -31.55 3.36 -48.93
C GLN A 19 -30.35 3.00 -48.04
N ARG A 20 -29.20 2.63 -48.62
CA ARG A 20 -27.98 2.31 -47.87
C ARG A 20 -27.19 3.54 -47.41
N ALA A 21 -27.32 4.67 -48.11
CA ALA A 21 -26.53 5.87 -47.83
C ALA A 21 -26.64 6.39 -46.38
N PRO A 22 -27.82 6.46 -45.73
CA PRO A 22 -27.92 6.92 -44.34
C PRO A 22 -27.20 6.00 -43.35
N ILE A 23 -27.30 4.68 -43.55
CA ILE A 23 -26.63 3.69 -42.69
C ILE A 23 -25.11 3.79 -42.86
N TRP A 24 -24.65 3.98 -44.10
CA TRP A 24 -23.22 4.17 -44.38
C TRP A 24 -22.68 5.46 -43.74
N LEU A 25 -23.43 6.57 -43.80
CA LEU A 25 -23.05 7.82 -43.14
C LEU A 25 -22.95 7.65 -41.62
N ALA A 26 -23.92 6.96 -41.00
CA ALA A 26 -23.87 6.67 -39.58
C ALA A 26 -22.65 5.81 -39.21
N ALA A 27 -22.37 4.76 -39.98
CA ALA A 27 -21.20 3.91 -39.78
C ALA A 27 -19.87 4.67 -39.95
N GLN A 28 -19.78 5.55 -40.95
CA GLN A 28 -18.60 6.38 -41.17
C GLN A 28 -18.37 7.37 -40.01
N ASN A 29 -19.43 7.97 -39.48
CA ASN A 29 -19.33 8.85 -38.31
C ASN A 29 -18.81 8.09 -37.08
N SER A 30 -19.33 6.88 -36.84
CA SER A 30 -18.84 6.02 -35.74
C SER A 30 -17.37 5.61 -35.93
N LEU A 31 -16.96 5.31 -37.16
CA LEU A 31 -15.57 5.00 -37.48
C LEU A 31 -14.65 6.20 -37.20
N ASN A 32 -15.04 7.38 -37.65
CA ASN A 32 -14.29 8.61 -37.41
C ASN A 32 -14.13 8.88 -35.90
N GLN A 33 -15.21 8.69 -35.13
CA GLN A 33 -15.17 8.83 -33.68
C GLN A 33 -14.22 7.81 -33.03
N LEU A 34 -14.20 6.57 -33.51
CA LEU A 34 -13.27 5.56 -33.04
C LEU A 34 -11.82 5.93 -33.35
N CYS A 35 -11.53 6.41 -34.57
CA CYS A 35 -10.19 6.89 -34.94
C CYS A 35 -9.75 8.06 -34.04
N GLU A 36 -10.65 9.00 -33.76
CA GLU A 36 -10.34 10.17 -32.91
C GLU A 36 -10.06 9.77 -31.45
N GLN A 37 -10.79 8.79 -30.92
CA GLN A 37 -10.58 8.28 -29.56
C GLN A 37 -9.33 7.41 -29.41
N SER A 38 -9.03 6.61 -30.43
CA SER A 38 -7.87 5.71 -30.42
C SER A 38 -6.58 6.40 -30.86
N GLY A 39 -6.66 7.47 -31.64
CA GLY A 39 -5.51 8.09 -32.31
C GLY A 39 -4.98 7.27 -33.49
N GLU A 40 -5.69 6.21 -33.89
CA GLU A 40 -5.30 5.28 -34.95
C GLU A 40 -6.18 5.48 -36.20
N GLU A 41 -5.65 5.14 -37.37
CA GLU A 41 -6.40 5.17 -38.63
C GLU A 41 -6.77 3.75 -39.07
N PHE A 42 -8.07 3.46 -39.13
CA PHE A 42 -8.57 2.15 -39.55
C PHE A 42 -8.94 2.15 -41.04
N THR A 43 -8.17 1.44 -41.85
CA THR A 43 -8.40 1.32 -43.29
C THR A 43 -9.23 0.09 -43.65
N SER A 44 -9.22 -0.91 -42.79
CA SER A 44 -9.93 -2.17 -42.98
C SER A 44 -10.64 -2.65 -41.70
N GLY A 45 -11.62 -3.53 -41.86
CA GLY A 45 -12.24 -4.20 -40.71
C GLY A 45 -11.27 -5.09 -39.93
N GLN A 46 -10.18 -5.56 -40.56
CA GLN A 46 -9.15 -6.34 -39.88
C GLN A 46 -8.37 -5.46 -38.90
N ASP A 47 -8.02 -4.24 -39.30
CA ASP A 47 -7.29 -3.25 -38.47
C ASP A 47 -8.06 -2.99 -37.15
N VAL A 48 -9.39 -2.82 -37.25
CA VAL A 48 -10.26 -2.64 -36.08
C VAL A 48 -10.22 -3.85 -35.16
N THR A 49 -10.26 -5.07 -35.72
CA THR A 49 -10.22 -6.30 -34.91
C THR A 49 -8.86 -6.54 -34.26
N GLU A 50 -7.77 -6.23 -34.95
CA GLU A 50 -6.41 -6.35 -34.40
C GLU A 50 -6.19 -5.34 -33.26
N TYR A 51 -6.62 -4.09 -33.47
CA TYR A 51 -6.54 -3.07 -32.43
C TYR A 51 -7.38 -3.45 -31.20
N LEU A 52 -8.59 -3.98 -31.41
CA LEU A 52 -9.43 -4.45 -30.31
C LEU A 52 -8.74 -5.58 -29.52
N GLN A 53 -8.10 -6.54 -30.20
CA GLN A 53 -7.37 -7.61 -29.51
C GLN A 53 -6.21 -7.08 -28.67
N GLN A 54 -5.44 -6.13 -29.20
CA GLN A 54 -4.36 -5.49 -28.44
C GLN A 54 -4.89 -4.71 -27.24
N LEU A 55 -6.01 -3.99 -27.40
CA LEU A 55 -6.63 -3.25 -26.32
C LEU A 55 -7.11 -4.16 -25.19
N LEU A 56 -7.74 -5.29 -25.54
CA LEU A 56 -8.20 -6.28 -24.56
C LEU A 56 -7.05 -6.94 -23.80
N GLU A 57 -5.91 -7.22 -24.45
CA GLU A 57 -4.75 -7.76 -23.73
C GLU A 57 -4.16 -6.72 -22.78
N ARG A 58 -4.02 -5.45 -23.22
CA ARG A 58 -3.57 -4.35 -22.36
C ARG A 58 -4.50 -4.14 -21.16
N GLU A 59 -5.81 -4.20 -21.37
CA GLU A 59 -6.79 -4.10 -20.30
C GLU A 59 -6.62 -5.25 -19.29
N ARG A 60 -6.42 -6.47 -19.79
CA ARG A 60 -6.19 -7.64 -18.94
C ARG A 60 -4.91 -7.51 -18.12
N GLU A 61 -3.80 -7.10 -18.73
CA GLU A 61 -2.54 -6.84 -18.03
C GLU A 61 -2.71 -5.78 -16.93
N ALA A 62 -3.39 -4.67 -17.25
CA ALA A 62 -3.64 -3.60 -16.29
C ALA A 62 -4.55 -4.06 -15.12
N ILE A 63 -5.52 -4.94 -15.36
CA ILE A 63 -6.35 -5.51 -14.30
C ILE A 63 -5.50 -6.37 -13.36
N VAL A 64 -4.64 -7.22 -13.91
CA VAL A 64 -3.75 -8.08 -13.10
C VAL A 64 -2.81 -7.23 -12.26
N GLU A 65 -2.16 -6.24 -12.85
CA GLU A 65 -1.27 -5.32 -12.12
C GLU A 65 -2.02 -4.56 -11.01
N ARG A 66 -3.21 -4.04 -11.32
CA ARG A 66 -4.06 -3.37 -10.32
C ARG A 66 -4.40 -4.29 -9.16
N ASP A 67 -4.75 -5.54 -9.43
CA ASP A 67 -5.13 -6.50 -8.40
C ASP A 67 -3.92 -6.91 -7.55
N GLU A 68 -2.74 -7.08 -8.15
CA GLU A 68 -1.47 -7.32 -7.44
C GLU A 68 -1.09 -6.15 -6.52
N VAL A 69 -1.17 -4.92 -7.04
CA VAL A 69 -0.92 -3.70 -6.26
C VAL A 69 -1.94 -3.57 -5.12
N GLY A 70 -3.22 -3.88 -5.39
CA GLY A 70 -4.27 -3.90 -4.38
C GLY A 70 -4.00 -4.92 -3.27
N ALA A 71 -3.59 -6.13 -3.62
CA ALA A 71 -3.23 -7.16 -2.65
C ALA A 71 -2.02 -6.74 -1.79
N ARG A 72 -0.97 -6.19 -2.41
CA ARG A 72 0.20 -5.68 -1.70
C ARG A 72 -0.16 -4.53 -0.76
N LYS A 73 -1.01 -3.61 -1.21
CA LYS A 73 -1.49 -2.50 -0.38
C LYS A 73 -2.23 -3.02 0.85
N ASN A 74 -3.17 -3.95 0.67
CA ASN A 74 -3.92 -4.51 1.79
C ASN A 74 -3.00 -5.23 2.80
N ALA A 75 -1.99 -5.97 2.32
CA ALA A 75 -1.01 -6.62 3.20
C ALA A 75 -0.20 -5.59 4.03
N VAL A 76 0.17 -4.46 3.42
CA VAL A 76 0.85 -3.36 4.12
C VAL A 76 -0.10 -2.69 5.12
N ASP A 77 -1.36 -2.45 4.75
CA ASP A 77 -2.36 -1.85 5.65
C ASP A 77 -2.60 -2.75 6.89
N GLU A 78 -2.69 -4.07 6.70
CA GLU A 78 -2.80 -5.05 7.80
C GLU A 78 -1.55 -5.06 8.70
N GLU A 79 -0.36 -4.95 8.11
CA GLU A 79 0.89 -4.86 8.86
C GLU A 79 0.98 -3.56 9.67
N ILE A 80 0.59 -2.42 9.08
CA ILE A 80 0.50 -1.14 9.78
C ILE A 80 -0.49 -1.24 10.94
N GLU A 81 -1.67 -1.82 10.73
CA GLU A 81 -2.67 -1.97 11.79
C GLU A 81 -2.12 -2.82 12.94
N ARG A 82 -1.47 -3.94 12.63
CA ARG A 82 -0.81 -4.80 13.63
C ARG A 82 0.26 -4.05 14.43
N LEU A 83 1.10 -3.27 13.76
CA LEU A 83 2.20 -2.52 14.39
C LEU A 83 1.74 -1.30 15.17
N SER A 84 0.64 -0.67 14.74
CA SER A 84 0.11 0.56 15.34
C SER A 84 -0.69 0.30 16.61
N GLN A 85 -1.00 -0.96 16.93
CA GLN A 85 -1.63 -1.32 18.18
C GLN A 85 -0.71 -0.93 19.34
N PRO A 86 -1.12 0.01 20.22
CA PRO A 86 -0.25 0.48 21.29
C PRO A 86 0.05 -0.68 22.24
N GLY A 87 1.30 -1.15 22.19
CA GLY A 87 1.83 -2.17 23.07
C GLY A 87 2.04 -1.62 24.47
N GLY A 88 0.99 -1.64 25.29
CA GLY A 88 1.05 -1.42 26.75
C GLY A 88 1.71 -0.10 27.15
N SER A 89 0.89 0.94 27.32
CA SER A 89 1.26 2.27 27.84
C SER A 89 2.50 2.23 28.74
N GLU A 90 3.63 2.71 28.24
CA GLU A 90 4.78 2.99 29.09
C GLU A 90 4.32 3.95 30.17
N ASP A 91 4.50 3.55 31.44
CA ASP A 91 4.07 4.37 32.57
C ASP A 91 4.96 5.62 32.60
N SER A 92 4.39 6.78 32.26
CA SER A 92 5.09 8.08 32.29
C SER A 92 5.84 8.36 33.60
N ARG A 93 5.43 7.73 34.71
CA ARG A 93 6.13 7.81 36.00
C ARG A 93 7.51 7.15 35.97
N LEU A 94 7.70 6.09 35.18
CA LEU A 94 9.00 5.40 35.03
C LEU A 94 10.00 6.28 34.27
N ASN A 95 9.56 7.01 33.24
CA ASN A 95 10.42 7.97 32.53
C ASN A 95 10.87 9.09 33.48
N ALA A 96 9.93 9.67 34.24
CA ALA A 96 10.26 10.69 35.24
C ALA A 96 11.23 10.17 36.33
N LEU A 97 11.10 8.89 36.71
CA LEU A 97 11.99 8.25 37.68
C LEU A 97 13.40 8.03 37.08
N ALA A 98 13.48 7.61 35.82
CA ALA A 98 14.73 7.41 35.10
C ALA A 98 15.52 8.72 34.98
N GLU A 99 14.87 9.81 34.57
CA GLU A 99 15.48 11.15 34.53
C GLU A 99 15.96 11.60 35.92
N ARG A 100 15.14 11.41 36.95
CA ARG A 100 15.48 11.82 38.33
C ARG A 100 16.69 11.07 38.89
N PHE A 101 16.88 9.82 38.47
CA PHE A 101 18.02 8.98 38.88
C PHE A 101 19.23 9.10 37.95
N GLY A 102 19.17 9.94 36.90
CA GLY A 102 20.24 10.04 35.90
C GLY A 102 20.49 8.71 35.17
N GLY A 103 19.44 7.89 35.05
CA GLY A 103 19.44 6.60 34.37
C GLY A 103 18.75 6.65 33.01
N VAL A 104 18.74 5.50 32.33
CA VAL A 104 18.07 5.28 31.04
C VAL A 104 17.22 4.03 31.17
N LEU A 105 16.06 3.98 30.52
CA LEU A 105 15.24 2.76 30.54
C LEU A 105 15.87 1.64 29.71
N LEU A 106 15.67 0.40 30.15
CA LEU A 106 16.11 -0.76 29.40
C LEU A 106 15.40 -0.83 28.03
N SER A 107 14.14 -0.38 27.94
CA SER A 107 13.42 -0.26 26.66
C SER A 107 14.11 0.70 25.69
N GLU A 108 14.59 1.85 26.16
CA GLU A 108 15.31 2.83 25.32
C GLU A 108 16.69 2.31 24.87
N ILE A 109 17.37 1.49 25.68
CA ILE A 109 18.67 0.89 25.30
C ILE A 109 18.49 -0.17 24.20
N TYR A 110 17.31 -0.78 24.12
CA TYR A 110 16.98 -1.83 23.16
C TYR A 110 15.95 -1.38 22.12
N ASP A 111 15.83 -0.08 21.87
CA ASP A 111 14.92 0.48 20.84
C ASP A 111 15.36 0.08 19.41
N ASP A 112 16.66 -0.10 19.20
CA ASP A 112 17.25 -0.49 17.91
C ASP A 112 17.22 -2.02 17.64
N VAL A 113 16.41 -2.78 18.38
CA VAL A 113 16.27 -4.23 18.15
C VAL A 113 15.42 -4.50 16.91
N SER A 114 15.78 -5.54 16.15
CA SER A 114 15.03 -5.94 14.95
C SER A 114 13.58 -6.28 15.28
N PHE A 115 12.66 -6.03 14.35
CA PHE A 115 11.24 -6.35 14.54
C PHE A 115 11.00 -7.85 14.83
N GLU A 116 11.80 -8.74 14.24
CA GLU A 116 11.70 -10.19 14.44
C GLU A 116 12.11 -10.60 15.86
N ASP A 117 13.11 -9.92 16.44
CA ASP A 117 13.67 -10.24 17.74
C ASP A 117 12.98 -9.50 18.89
N ALA A 118 12.32 -8.37 18.62
CA ALA A 118 11.69 -7.53 19.65
C ALA A 118 10.68 -8.29 20.53
N PRO A 119 9.79 -9.17 20.00
CA PRO A 119 8.91 -9.99 20.84
C PRO A 119 9.68 -10.96 21.73
N TYR A 120 10.75 -11.57 21.22
CA TYR A 120 11.57 -12.53 21.95
C TYR A 120 12.27 -11.86 23.14
N PHE A 121 12.94 -10.73 22.91
CA PHE A 121 13.60 -9.99 23.99
C PHE A 121 12.59 -9.42 24.99
N SER A 122 11.44 -8.93 24.53
CA SER A 122 10.35 -8.48 25.41
C SER A 122 9.87 -9.59 26.35
N ALA A 123 9.75 -10.82 25.86
CA ALA A 123 9.37 -11.98 26.67
C ALA A 123 10.51 -12.45 27.61
N LEU A 124 11.76 -12.39 27.14
CA LEU A 124 12.93 -12.80 27.92
C LEU A 124 13.12 -11.95 29.18
N TYR A 125 12.97 -10.63 29.06
CA TYR A 125 13.10 -9.71 30.20
C TYR A 125 11.82 -9.62 31.03
N GLY A 126 10.66 -9.92 30.45
CA GLY A 126 9.36 -9.95 31.14
C GLY A 126 9.07 -8.61 31.82
N PRO A 127 8.74 -8.58 33.13
CA PRO A 127 8.53 -7.32 33.88
C PRO A 127 9.77 -6.41 33.94
N SER A 128 10.97 -6.96 33.74
CA SER A 128 12.24 -6.22 33.79
C SER A 128 12.50 -5.36 32.55
N ARG A 129 11.64 -5.45 31.53
CA ARG A 129 11.75 -4.64 30.30
C ARG A 129 11.67 -3.14 30.56
N HIS A 130 11.02 -2.73 31.64
CA HIS A 130 10.95 -1.33 32.07
C HIS A 130 11.95 -1.01 33.20
N ALA A 131 13.01 -1.81 33.34
CA ALA A 131 14.03 -1.57 34.35
C ALA A 131 14.79 -0.28 34.04
N ILE A 132 15.13 0.47 35.09
CA ILE A 132 15.96 1.67 34.96
C ILE A 132 17.41 1.25 35.15
N VAL A 133 18.22 1.51 34.12
CA VAL A 133 19.64 1.25 34.12
C VAL A 133 20.38 2.49 34.59
N VAL A 134 21.12 2.36 35.69
CA VAL A 134 21.83 3.49 36.32
C VAL A 134 23.31 3.16 36.50
N PRO A 135 24.22 4.16 36.41
CA PRO A 135 25.66 3.92 36.55
C PRO A 135 26.07 3.39 37.93
N ASP A 136 25.43 3.87 38.99
CA ASP A 136 25.73 3.45 40.37
C ASP A 136 24.44 3.33 41.20
N LEU A 137 24.21 2.15 41.76
CA LEU A 137 23.05 1.86 42.61
C LEU A 137 23.15 2.54 43.98
N SER A 138 24.37 2.85 44.42
CA SER A 138 24.65 3.41 45.75
C SER A 138 24.08 4.83 45.89
N LEU A 139 24.06 5.59 44.79
CA LEU A 139 23.55 6.97 44.73
C LEU A 139 22.01 7.05 44.74
N ILE A 140 21.34 5.95 44.41
CA ILE A 140 19.88 5.87 44.30
C ILE A 140 19.28 5.33 45.60
N ALA A 141 20.03 4.57 46.38
CA ALA A 141 19.56 3.92 47.61
C ALA A 141 18.94 4.92 48.60
N GLU A 142 19.58 6.07 48.82
CA GLU A 142 19.05 7.14 49.68
C GLU A 142 17.79 7.81 49.11
N GLN A 143 17.69 7.92 47.77
CA GLN A 143 16.53 8.50 47.09
C GLN A 143 15.35 7.51 46.99
N LEU A 144 15.62 6.21 47.08
CA LEU A 144 14.65 5.12 47.13
C LEU A 144 13.94 5.04 48.48
N GLU A 145 14.64 5.32 49.59
CA GLU A 145 14.02 5.35 50.93
C GLU A 145 12.95 6.45 51.08
N GLY A 146 13.03 7.53 50.29
CA GLY A 146 12.06 8.63 50.27
C GLY A 146 10.85 8.45 49.33
N LEU A 147 10.76 7.34 48.58
CA LEU A 147 9.70 7.11 47.61
C LEU A 147 8.51 6.36 48.22
N THR A 148 7.41 7.08 48.45
CA THR A 148 6.17 6.51 49.00
C THR A 148 5.27 5.84 47.95
N GLU A 149 5.44 6.17 46.66
CA GLU A 149 4.70 5.55 45.54
C GLU A 149 5.63 5.09 44.43
N LEU A 150 5.93 3.79 44.41
CA LEU A 150 6.56 3.12 43.27
C LEU A 150 5.46 2.46 42.42
N PRO A 151 5.45 2.63 41.09
CA PRO A 151 4.54 1.89 40.22
C PRO A 151 4.95 0.42 40.19
N GLY A 152 4.25 -0.44 40.94
CA GLY A 152 4.44 -1.89 40.94
C GLY A 152 5.85 -2.37 41.36
N ARG A 153 6.27 -3.56 40.87
CA ARG A 153 7.62 -4.13 41.07
C ARG A 153 8.63 -3.40 40.18
N SER A 154 9.20 -2.31 40.66
CA SER A 154 10.31 -1.61 40.01
C SER A 154 11.61 -2.44 40.12
N LEU A 155 12.28 -2.65 38.98
CA LEU A 155 13.53 -3.41 38.89
C LEU A 155 14.65 -2.45 38.45
N PHE A 156 15.74 -2.43 39.21
CA PHE A 156 16.91 -1.61 38.93
C PHE A 156 18.06 -2.49 38.47
N HIS A 157 18.72 -2.13 37.36
CA HIS A 157 19.87 -2.85 36.85
C HIS A 157 21.11 -1.96 36.89
N ARG A 158 22.21 -2.44 37.47
CA ARG A 158 23.49 -1.73 37.42
C ARG A 158 24.08 -1.87 36.03
N ARG A 159 24.48 -0.78 35.40
CA ARG A 159 25.19 -0.83 34.12
C ARG A 159 26.53 -1.57 34.31
N GLY A 160 26.73 -2.67 33.58
CA GLY A 160 28.04 -3.31 33.45
C GLY A 160 29.01 -2.41 32.65
N PRO A 161 30.34 -2.65 32.71
CA PRO A 161 31.30 -1.89 31.92
C PRO A 161 30.92 -1.97 30.44
N ALA A 162 30.89 -0.82 29.75
CA ALA A 162 30.57 -0.74 28.34
C ALA A 162 31.56 -1.62 27.55
N VAL A 163 31.06 -2.71 26.97
CA VAL A 163 31.81 -3.43 25.95
C VAL A 163 31.70 -2.59 24.69
N VAL A 164 32.67 -1.69 24.53
CA VAL A 164 32.95 -1.07 23.24
C VAL A 164 33.36 -2.20 22.29
N ARG A 165 32.49 -2.51 21.33
CA ARG A 165 32.90 -3.19 20.09
C ARG A 165 33.19 -2.14 19.05
#